data_AF-A0A833LJ87-F1
#
_entry.id   AF-A0A833LJ87-F1
#
_cell.length_a   1.000
_cell.length_b   1.000
_cell.length_c   1.000
_cell.angle_alpha   90.00
_cell.angle_beta   90.00
_cell.angle_gamma   90.00
#
_symmetry.space_group_name_H-M   'P 1'
#
loop_
_entity.id
_entity.type
_entity.pdbx_description
1 polymer ?
#
loop_
_entity_poly.entity_id
_entity_poly.type
_entity_poly.pdbx_seq_one_letter_code
_entity_poly.pdbx_strand_id
1 'polypeptide(L)'
;MLKRFAAPLLGAAVLAATIAGSALADDKPTMGIVVKIGGIPWFNAMEAGITAEGEALGVDAVMIGPTSADPALQVRAIEDLIAKGVDIIGV
;
A
#
# COMPACT_ATOMS: atom_id res chain seq x y z
N MET A 1 -11.74 -56.38 2.87
CA MET A 1 -12.25 -55.54 1.76
C MET A 1 -12.10 -54.03 2.03
N LEU A 2 -11.06 -53.58 2.76
CA LEU A 2 -11.04 -52.23 3.37
C LEU A 2 -9.70 -51.46 3.22
N LYS A 3 -8.91 -51.72 2.16
CA LYS A 3 -7.61 -51.05 1.93
C LYS A 3 -7.53 -50.14 0.70
N ARG A 4 -8.63 -49.96 -0.05
CA ARG A 4 -8.64 -49.20 -1.32
C ARG A 4 -9.20 -47.77 -1.21
N PHE A 5 -9.60 -47.32 -0.02
CA PHE A 5 -10.24 -46.01 0.18
C PHE A 5 -9.35 -44.94 0.86
N ALA A 6 -8.08 -45.23 1.15
CA ALA A 6 -7.17 -44.27 1.80
C ALA A 6 -6.45 -43.32 0.83
N ALA A 7 -6.37 -43.66 -0.47
CA ALA A 7 -5.70 -42.85 -1.49
C ALA A 7 -6.40 -41.52 -1.88
N PRO A 8 -7.75 -41.39 -1.92
CA PRO A 8 -8.38 -40.13 -2.32
C PRO A 8 -8.36 -39.04 -1.23
N LEU A 9 -8.14 -39.40 0.04
CA LEU A 9 -8.12 -38.47 1.17
C LEU A 9 -6.83 -37.63 1.24
N LEU A 10 -5.69 -38.19 0.82
CA LEU A 10 -4.43 -37.44 0.77
C LEU A 10 -4.41 -36.41 -0.38
N GLY A 11 -5.01 -36.75 -1.53
CA GLY A 11 -5.11 -35.85 -2.68
C GLY A 11 -6.03 -34.65 -2.43
N ALA A 12 -7.13 -34.85 -1.69
CA ALA A 12 -8.03 -33.77 -1.31
C ALA A 12 -7.41 -32.77 -0.33
N ALA A 13 -6.55 -33.24 0.59
CA ALA A 13 -5.85 -32.38 1.55
C ALA A 13 -4.77 -31.50 0.88
N VAL A 14 -4.05 -32.03 -0.11
CA VAL A 14 -3.04 -31.27 -0.88
C VAL A 14 -3.71 -30.23 -1.79
N LEU A 15 -4.85 -30.58 -2.41
CA LEU A 15 -5.60 -29.64 -3.24
C LEU A 15 -6.27 -28.52 -2.40
N ALA A 16 -6.78 -28.84 -1.21
CA ALA A 16 -7.32 -27.85 -0.28
C ALA A 16 -6.23 -26.87 0.22
N ALA A 17 -5.00 -27.35 0.44
CA ALA A 17 -3.88 -26.50 0.83
C ALA A 17 -3.45 -25.51 -0.28
N THR A 18 -3.58 -25.91 -1.55
CA THR A 18 -3.30 -24.99 -2.69
C THR A 18 -4.37 -23.92 -2.89
N ILE A 19 -5.63 -24.17 -2.49
CA ILE A 19 -6.73 -23.20 -2.60
C ILE A 19 -6.73 -22.24 -1.38
N ALA A 20 -6.22 -22.68 -0.23
CA ALA A 20 -6.06 -21.85 0.96
C ALA A 20 -4.83 -20.91 0.92
N GLY A 21 -3.86 -21.19 0.04
CA GLY A 21 -2.62 -20.40 -0.10
C GLY A 21 -2.78 -19.08 -0.84
N SER A 22 -3.89 -18.89 -1.57
CA SER A 22 -4.29 -17.59 -2.11
C SER A 22 -5.11 -16.83 -1.07
N ALA A 23 -4.54 -16.64 0.11
CA ALA A 23 -4.92 -15.51 0.94
C ALA A 23 -4.55 -14.27 0.10
N LEU A 24 -5.57 -13.70 -0.53
CA LEU A 24 -5.51 -12.46 -1.28
C LEU A 24 -4.76 -11.46 -0.39
N ALA A 25 -3.59 -11.02 -0.83
CA ALA A 25 -3.07 -9.77 -0.32
C ALA A 25 -4.13 -8.74 -0.71
N ASP A 26 -4.87 -8.22 0.27
CA ASP A 26 -5.68 -7.03 0.04
C ASP A 26 -4.70 -5.95 -0.38
N ASP A 27 -4.74 -5.58 -1.67
CA ASP A 27 -3.98 -4.46 -2.19
C ASP A 27 -4.44 -3.21 -1.41
N LYS A 28 -3.63 -2.78 -0.45
CA LYS A 28 -3.90 -1.60 0.35
C LYS A 28 -4.06 -0.41 -0.59
N PRO A 29 -5.09 0.45 -0.41
CA PRO A 29 -5.17 1.70 -1.15
C PRO A 29 -3.87 2.49 -0.97
N THR A 30 -3.34 3.02 -2.06
CA THR A 30 -2.09 3.78 -2.10
C THR A 30 -2.38 5.28 -2.16
N MET A 31 -1.68 6.07 -1.34
CA MET A 31 -1.90 7.51 -1.24
C MET A 31 -0.58 8.28 -1.21
N GLY A 32 -0.44 9.24 -2.13
CA GLY A 32 0.66 10.21 -2.12
C GLY A 32 0.17 11.61 -1.77
N ILE A 33 0.77 12.24 -0.77
CA ILE A 33 0.41 13.60 -0.34
C ILE A 33 1.56 14.54 -0.63
N VAL A 34 1.36 15.50 -1.53
CA VAL A 34 2.42 16.40 -2.02
C VAL A 34 2.33 17.75 -1.33
N VAL A 35 3.21 17.98 -0.36
CA VAL A 35 3.25 19.23 0.41
C VAL A 35 4.18 20.26 -0.23
N LYS A 36 4.12 21.49 0.27
CA LYS A 36 4.86 22.63 -0.30
C LYS A 36 6.39 22.53 -0.13
N ILE A 37 6.85 22.03 1.00
CA ILE A 37 8.28 21.84 1.31
C ILE A 37 8.44 20.77 2.39
N GLY A 38 9.46 19.93 2.31
CA GLY A 38 9.77 18.95 3.35
C GLY A 38 10.58 19.54 4.50
N GLY A 39 10.62 18.83 5.64
CA GLY A 39 11.61 19.03 6.70
C GLY A 39 11.37 20.21 7.65
N ILE A 40 10.26 20.93 7.54
CA ILE A 40 9.87 21.96 8.52
C ILE A 40 8.91 21.38 9.58
N PRO A 41 8.87 21.95 10.80
CA PRO A 41 8.07 21.38 11.90
C PRO A 41 6.60 21.12 11.57
N TRP A 42 5.98 22.01 10.79
CA TRP A 42 4.58 21.86 10.36
C TRP A 42 4.36 20.57 9.55
N PHE A 43 5.19 20.33 8.53
CA PHE A 43 5.03 19.16 7.66
C PHE A 43 5.54 17.87 8.32
N ASN A 44 6.52 17.94 9.23
CA ASN A 44 6.92 16.77 10.01
C ASN A 44 5.78 16.28 10.92
N ALA A 45 5.03 17.21 11.53
CA ALA A 45 3.85 16.87 12.33
C ALA A 45 2.74 16.28 11.46
N MET A 46 2.54 16.82 10.25
CA MET A 46 1.60 16.28 9.28
C MET A 46 1.97 14.86 8.83
N GLU A 47 3.25 14.61 8.53
CA GLU A 47 3.77 13.29 8.15
C GLU A 47 3.50 12.24 9.23
N ALA A 48 3.79 12.57 10.50
CA ALA A 48 3.51 11.68 11.61
C ALA A 48 2.01 11.32 11.71
N GLY A 49 1.11 12.27 11.47
CA GLY A 49 -0.33 12.03 11.43
C GLY A 49 -0.76 11.16 10.24
N ILE A 50 -0.21 11.42 9.06
CA ILE A 50 -0.47 10.62 7.84
C ILE A 50 -0.05 9.18 8.05
N THR A 51 1.15 8.95 8.58
CA THR A 51 1.66 7.59 8.85
C THR A 51 0.79 6.87 9.86
N ALA A 52 0.46 7.52 10.99
CA ALA A 52 -0.35 6.91 12.03
C ALA A 52 -1.77 6.53 11.53
N GLU A 53 -2.43 7.42 10.81
CA GLU A 53 -3.78 7.16 10.30
C GLU A 53 -3.77 6.20 9.09
N GLY A 54 -2.74 6.25 8.25
CA GLY A 54 -2.54 5.29 7.17
C GLY A 54 -2.41 3.86 7.69
N GLU A 55 -1.62 3.66 8.74
CA GLU A 55 -1.53 2.37 9.43
C GLU A 55 -2.88 1.94 10.03
N ALA A 56 -3.59 2.86 10.69
CA ALA A 56 -4.88 2.57 11.33
C ALA A 56 -5.98 2.19 10.32
N LEU A 57 -6.01 2.84 9.15
CA LEU A 57 -6.99 2.61 8.09
C LEU A 57 -6.56 1.54 7.08
N GLY A 58 -5.32 1.05 7.15
CA GLY A 58 -4.78 0.10 6.18
C GLY A 58 -4.50 0.72 4.81
N VAL A 59 -4.19 2.01 4.76
CA VAL A 59 -3.82 2.75 3.55
C VAL A 59 -2.29 2.91 3.51
N ASP A 60 -1.67 2.57 2.39
CA ASP A 60 -0.24 2.84 2.17
C ASP A 60 -0.06 4.32 1.79
N ALA A 61 0.19 5.15 2.82
CA ALA A 61 0.23 6.60 2.71
C ALA A 61 1.65 7.15 2.86
N VAL A 62 2.07 8.01 1.92
CA VAL A 62 3.36 8.69 1.96
C VAL A 62 3.22 10.19 1.75
N MET A 63 4.06 10.97 2.43
CA MET A 63 4.17 12.41 2.21
C MET A 63 5.42 12.73 1.37
N ILE A 64 5.26 13.55 0.34
CA ILE A 64 6.35 14.02 -0.52
C ILE A 64 6.47 15.53 -0.35
N GLY A 65 7.61 15.98 0.17
CA GLY A 65 7.95 17.39 0.32
C GLY A 65 9.19 17.76 -0.49
N PRO A 66 9.10 18.68 -1.47
CA PRO A 66 10.27 19.19 -2.18
C PRO A 66 11.28 19.88 -1.25
N THR A 67 12.52 20.03 -1.70
CA THR A 67 13.58 20.73 -0.94
C THR A 67 13.44 22.26 -0.96
N SER A 68 12.60 22.80 -1.85
CA SER A 68 12.31 24.22 -1.96
C SER A 68 10.85 24.42 -2.37
N ALA A 69 10.30 25.60 -2.10
CA ALA A 69 8.93 25.97 -2.47
C ALA A 69 8.81 26.37 -3.96
N ASP A 70 9.30 25.52 -4.86
CA ASP A 70 9.22 25.68 -6.32
C ASP A 70 8.01 24.89 -6.86
N PRO A 71 7.05 25.54 -7.54
CA PRO A 71 5.92 24.87 -8.16
C PRO A 71 6.30 23.75 -9.14
N ALA A 72 7.40 23.89 -9.88
CA ALA A 72 7.82 22.88 -10.85
C ALA A 72 8.22 21.56 -10.16
N LEU A 73 8.81 21.64 -8.96
CA LEU A 73 9.11 20.46 -8.16
C LEU A 73 7.84 19.80 -7.62
N GLN A 74 6.84 20.61 -7.24
CA GLN A 74 5.55 20.10 -6.78
C GLN A 74 4.79 19.39 -7.93
N VAL A 75 4.77 19.99 -9.12
CA VAL A 75 4.16 19.39 -10.33
C VAL A 75 4.86 18.08 -10.68
N ARG A 76 6.19 18.04 -10.70
CA ARG A 76 6.94 16.80 -10.96
C ARG A 76 6.59 15.69 -9.96
N ALA A 77 6.50 16.01 -8.67
CA ALA A 77 6.13 15.02 -7.65
C ALA A 77 4.71 14.45 -7.89
N ILE A 78 3.76 15.28 -8.33
CA ILE A 78 2.41 14.85 -8.71
C ILE A 78 2.45 13.95 -9.96
N GLU A 79 3.20 14.35 -11.00
CA GLU A 79 3.36 13.56 -12.22
C GLU A 79 3.99 12.18 -11.94
N ASP A 80 4.98 12.12 -11.04
CA ASP A 80 5.60 10.86 -10.61
C ASP A 80 4.59 9.95 -9.89
N LEU A 81 3.67 10.51 -9.09
CA LEU A 81 2.60 9.75 -8.43
C LEU A 81 1.56 9.23 -9.43
N ILE A 82 1.19 10.04 -10.42
CA ILE A 82 0.31 9.62 -11.52
C ILE A 82 0.95 8.48 -12.31
N ALA A 83 2.23 8.60 -12.65
CA ALA A 83 2.96 7.57 -13.38
C ALA A 83 3.09 6.26 -12.58
N LYS A 84 3.19 6.34 -11.25
CA LYS A 84 3.17 5.17 -10.35
C LYS A 84 1.79 4.53 -10.23
N GLY A 85 0.72 5.24 -10.62
CA GLY A 85 -0.65 4.74 -10.57
C GLY A 85 -1.20 4.65 -9.14
N VAL A 86 -0.88 5.61 -8.27
CA VAL A 86 -1.46 5.64 -6.92
C VAL A 86 -2.96 5.92 -6.96
N ASP A 87 -3.71 5.41 -5.98
CA ASP A 87 -5.16 5.55 -5.94
C ASP A 87 -5.61 6.97 -5.55
N ILE A 88 -4.83 7.64 -4.69
CA ILE A 88 -5.18 8.94 -4.11
C ILE A 88 -3.97 9.89 -4.17
N ILE A 89 -4.21 11.13 -4.63
CA ILE A 89 -3.25 12.23 -4.55
C ILE A 89 -3.85 13.37 -3.74
N GLY A 90 -3.20 13.73 -2.62
CA GLY A 90 -3.48 14.94 -1.84
C GLY A 90 -2.46 16.04 -2.12
N VAL A 91 -2.86 17.31 -2.09
CA VAL A 91 -1.99 18.48 -2.33
C VAL A 91 -2.28 19.56 -1.30
#